data_AF-A0A0R3MCF3-F1
#
_entry.id   AF-A0A0R3MCF3-F1
#
_cell.length_a   1.000
_cell.length_b   1.000
_cell.length_c   1.000
_cell.angle_alpha   90.00
_cell.angle_beta   90.00
_cell.angle_gamma   90.00
#
_symmetry.space_group_name_H-M   'P 1'
#
loop_
_entity.id
_entity.type
_entity.pdbx_description
1 polymer ?
#
loop_
_entity_poly.entity_id
_entity_poly.type
_entity_poly.pdbx_seq_one_letter_code
_entity_poly.pdbx_strand_id
1 'polypeptide(L)'
;MDRTAARESGYHATQRGGILIIAMLCTACIVLFASEASARCTARGVLQNRLTLKPAPSVKTPPVLVKSAFAVPVWRTITIGTFANSFALLNALDAAGCGIGGLAGEILVRPAFTVGTTKTNVELFAVSAAELGFQTDTAPLADIYARAQQLGFGLAAAEVAPQLRLQYFDQPMGEFVIGMEPIKTWTGEPVILTVANGGAGLVLIGRDGSADAEIPVASRFLFVRSNEAALAKAVHGSQ
;
A
#
# COMPACT_ATOMS: atom_id res chain seq x y z
N MET A 1 -24.34 -79.83 47.78
CA MET A 1 -24.14 -80.53 46.50
C MET A 1 -24.78 -79.69 45.42
N ASP A 2 -24.21 -79.32 44.29
CA ASP A 2 -22.87 -79.23 43.71
C ASP A 2 -23.05 -78.45 42.38
N ARG A 3 -21.99 -77.77 41.89
CA ARG A 3 -21.73 -77.24 40.52
C ARG A 3 -22.44 -76.00 39.91
N THR A 4 -21.70 -74.88 39.93
CA THR A 4 -21.12 -74.08 38.81
C THR A 4 -21.69 -74.10 37.38
N ALA A 5 -21.92 -72.90 36.80
CA ALA A 5 -21.33 -72.34 35.54
C ALA A 5 -21.99 -70.97 35.19
N ALA A 6 -21.31 -69.82 35.37
CA ALA A 6 -20.48 -69.08 34.40
C ALA A 6 -21.23 -68.26 33.31
N ARG A 7 -21.16 -66.91 33.39
CA ARG A 7 -20.88 -66.03 32.24
C ARG A 7 -20.50 -64.60 32.70
N GLU A 8 -19.21 -64.30 32.75
CA GLU A 8 -18.70 -62.93 32.59
C GLU A 8 -18.63 -62.62 31.09
N SER A 9 -19.12 -61.46 30.66
CA SER A 9 -18.88 -60.95 29.31
C SER A 9 -19.04 -59.43 29.24
N GLY A 10 -17.90 -58.73 29.25
CA GLY A 10 -17.62 -57.67 28.28
C GLY A 10 -18.22 -56.29 28.52
N TYR A 11 -17.63 -55.51 29.44
CA TYR A 11 -17.84 -54.05 29.54
C TYR A 11 -16.52 -53.28 29.58
N HIS A 12 -15.61 -53.43 28.62
CA HIS A 12 -14.42 -52.54 28.58
C HIS A 12 -13.87 -52.13 27.20
N ALA A 13 -14.49 -52.52 26.08
CA ALA A 13 -13.89 -52.21 24.76
C ALA A 13 -14.36 -50.89 24.13
N THR A 14 -15.48 -50.29 24.54
CA THR A 14 -16.12 -49.19 23.78
C THR A 14 -15.76 -47.79 24.25
N GLN A 15 -15.13 -47.63 25.42
CA GLN A 15 -14.88 -46.30 26.00
C GLN A 15 -13.53 -45.68 25.60
N ARG A 16 -12.57 -46.50 25.16
CA ARG A 16 -11.20 -46.05 24.84
C ARG A 16 -11.09 -45.43 23.44
N GLY A 17 -11.96 -45.83 22.50
CA GLY A 17 -11.99 -45.30 21.12
C GLY A 17 -12.59 -43.90 21.02
N GLY A 18 -13.65 -43.61 21.79
CA GLY A 18 -14.29 -42.29 21.79
C GLY A 18 -13.41 -41.17 22.35
N ILE A 19 -12.62 -41.47 23.40
CA ILE A 19 -11.71 -40.50 24.03
C ILE A 19 -10.57 -40.10 23.09
N LEU A 20 -10.05 -41.05 22.30
CA LEU A 20 -8.98 -40.78 21.32
C LEU A 20 -9.47 -39.96 20.12
N ILE A 21 -10.72 -40.17 19.69
CA ILE A 21 -11.32 -39.41 18.58
C ILE A 21 -11.64 -37.96 19.02
N ILE A 22 -12.15 -37.76 20.25
CA ILE A 22 -12.42 -36.42 20.79
C ILE A 22 -11.11 -35.64 20.98
N ALA A 23 -10.05 -36.29 21.50
CA ALA A 23 -8.75 -35.65 21.67
C ALA A 23 -8.13 -35.22 20.33
N MET A 24 -8.21 -36.06 19.28
CA MET A 24 -7.74 -35.70 17.94
C MET A 24 -8.54 -34.54 17.32
N LEU A 25 -9.86 -34.51 17.49
CA LEU A 25 -10.68 -33.37 17.03
C LEU A 25 -10.33 -32.07 17.77
N CYS A 26 -10.08 -32.12 19.08
CA CYS A 26 -9.67 -30.95 19.85
C CYS A 26 -8.32 -30.39 19.40
N THR A 27 -7.34 -31.24 19.10
CA THR A 27 -6.05 -30.79 18.57
C THR A 27 -6.16 -30.23 17.14
N ALA A 28 -7.02 -30.79 16.29
CA ALA A 28 -7.26 -30.26 14.95
C ALA A 28 -7.95 -28.89 15.00
N CYS A 29 -8.91 -28.68 15.90
CA CYS A 29 -9.53 -27.38 16.12
C CYS A 29 -8.52 -26.34 16.63
N ILE A 30 -7.64 -26.70 17.58
CA ILE A 30 -6.61 -25.76 18.08
C ILE A 30 -5.64 -25.34 16.96
N VAL A 31 -5.30 -26.25 16.05
CA VAL A 31 -4.43 -25.93 14.88
C VAL A 31 -5.17 -25.09 13.83
N LEU A 32 -6.46 -25.37 13.57
CA LEU A 32 -7.30 -24.58 12.66
C LEU A 32 -7.58 -23.16 13.18
N PHE A 33 -7.71 -22.97 14.49
CA PHE A 33 -7.88 -21.64 15.10
C PHE A 33 -6.54 -20.92 15.36
N ALA A 34 -5.41 -21.63 15.35
CA ALA A 34 -4.09 -21.01 15.42
C ALA A 34 -3.66 -20.38 14.07
N SER A 35 -4.22 -20.83 12.94
CA SER A 35 -3.96 -20.26 11.61
C SER A 35 -4.73 -18.96 11.30
N GLU A 36 -5.70 -18.57 12.11
CA GLU A 36 -6.35 -17.24 12.02
C GLU A 36 -5.66 -16.16 12.88
N ALA A 37 -4.43 -16.43 13.32
CA ALA A 37 -3.65 -15.50 14.14
C ALA A 37 -2.66 -14.65 13.33
N SER A 38 -3.12 -14.03 12.24
CA SER A 38 -2.35 -12.96 11.57
C SER A 38 -3.24 -11.82 11.09
N ALA A 39 -3.98 -11.22 12.03
CA ALA A 39 -4.40 -9.80 11.95
C ALA A 39 -4.84 -9.29 13.34
N ARG A 40 -4.04 -9.50 14.40
CA ARG A 40 -4.27 -8.78 15.67
C ARG A 40 -3.68 -7.37 15.56
N CYS A 41 -4.45 -6.44 15.00
CA CYS A 41 -4.28 -5.01 15.24
C CYS A 41 -4.59 -4.73 16.72
N THR A 42 -3.64 -5.01 17.61
CA THR A 42 -3.79 -4.57 19.00
C THR A 42 -3.59 -3.06 19.02
N ALA A 43 -4.63 -2.31 19.39
CA ALA A 43 -4.53 -0.86 19.59
C ALA A 43 -3.36 -0.49 20.53
N ARG A 44 -3.00 -1.40 21.43
CA ARG A 44 -1.83 -1.33 22.31
C ARG A 44 -0.50 -1.26 21.56
N GLY A 45 -0.29 -2.04 20.49
CA GLY A 45 0.93 -1.99 19.70
C GLY A 45 1.09 -0.65 18.96
N VAL A 46 -0.02 -0.11 18.44
CA VAL A 46 -0.04 1.22 17.79
C VAL A 46 0.27 2.32 18.80
N LEU A 47 -0.32 2.28 20.00
CA LEU A 47 -0.06 3.23 21.08
C LEU A 47 1.38 3.15 21.58
N GLN A 48 1.94 1.95 21.75
CA GLN A 48 3.33 1.78 22.19
C GLN A 48 4.32 2.33 21.15
N ASN A 49 4.10 2.09 19.85
CA ASN A 49 4.91 2.70 18.78
C ASN A 49 4.79 4.23 18.74
N ARG A 50 3.59 4.78 19.00
CA ARG A 50 3.40 6.24 19.10
C ARG A 50 4.14 6.86 20.27
N LEU A 51 4.26 6.15 21.39
CA LEU A 51 4.94 6.63 22.60
C LEU A 51 6.46 6.50 22.53
N THR A 52 7.00 5.52 21.81
CA THR A 52 8.46 5.34 21.63
C THR A 52 9.04 6.29 20.58
N LEU A 53 8.23 6.76 19.63
CA LEU A 53 8.61 7.82 18.71
C LEU A 53 8.50 9.18 19.40
N LYS A 54 9.62 9.64 19.96
CA LYS A 54 9.82 11.06 20.27
C LYS A 54 9.37 11.88 19.05
N PRO A 55 8.45 12.86 19.18
CA PRO A 55 8.17 13.77 18.09
C PRO A 55 9.51 14.37 17.69
N ALA A 56 9.97 14.11 16.46
CA ALA A 56 11.06 14.87 15.92
C ALA A 56 10.67 16.35 16.08
N PRO A 57 11.55 17.22 16.60
CA PRO A 57 11.22 18.63 16.67
C PRO A 57 10.82 19.05 15.26
N SER A 58 9.58 19.52 15.13
CA SER A 58 9.12 20.21 13.94
C SER A 58 9.96 21.48 13.86
N VAL A 59 11.15 21.34 13.28
CA VAL A 59 11.99 22.46 12.94
C VAL A 59 11.20 23.17 11.85
N LYS A 60 10.58 24.29 12.23
CA LYS A 60 9.89 25.23 11.35
C LYS A 60 10.91 25.95 10.45
N THR A 61 11.77 25.22 9.75
CA THR A 61 12.49 25.78 8.62
C THR A 61 11.49 25.85 7.48
N PRO A 62 11.26 27.04 6.89
CA PRO A 62 10.44 27.14 5.70
C PRO A 62 10.96 26.14 4.65
N PRO A 63 10.09 25.33 4.03
CA PRO A 63 10.53 24.39 3.02
C PRO A 63 11.26 25.13 1.91
N VAL A 64 12.41 24.62 1.50
CA VAL A 64 13.15 25.19 0.37
C VAL A 64 12.29 25.01 -0.87
N LEU A 65 11.89 26.12 -1.48
CA LEU A 65 11.02 26.10 -2.66
C LEU A 65 11.71 25.42 -3.84
N VAL A 66 11.01 24.46 -4.43
CA VAL A 66 11.43 23.78 -5.65
C VAL A 66 11.24 24.73 -6.82
N LYS A 67 12.34 25.07 -7.49
CA LYS A 67 12.34 25.93 -8.69
C LYS A 67 12.15 25.14 -9.98
N SER A 68 12.49 23.85 -9.98
CA SER A 68 12.37 22.95 -11.12
C SER A 68 12.55 21.50 -10.68
N ALA A 69 11.89 20.56 -11.37
CA ALA A 69 12.11 19.12 -11.22
C ALA A 69 13.55 18.68 -11.47
N PHE A 70 14.33 19.45 -12.25
CA PHE A 70 15.76 19.18 -12.46
C PHE A 70 16.62 19.46 -11.23
N ALA A 71 16.15 20.31 -10.30
CA ALA A 71 16.85 20.60 -9.06
C ALA A 71 16.52 19.62 -7.93
N VAL A 72 15.51 18.76 -8.11
CA VAL A 72 15.13 17.78 -7.09
C VAL A 72 15.87 16.46 -7.33
N PRO A 73 16.60 15.93 -6.33
CA PRO A 73 17.30 14.66 -6.47
C PRO A 73 16.30 13.50 -6.59
N VAL A 74 16.72 12.44 -7.26
CA VAL A 74 15.97 11.18 -7.28
C VAL A 74 15.85 10.67 -5.85
N TRP A 75 14.61 10.46 -5.39
CA TRP A 75 14.35 9.93 -4.06
C TRP A 75 14.48 8.40 -4.04
N ARG A 76 13.94 7.74 -5.07
CA ARG A 76 14.01 6.28 -5.22
C ARG A 76 13.83 5.89 -6.68
N THR A 77 14.49 4.82 -7.09
CA THR A 77 14.22 4.14 -8.35
C THR A 77 13.52 2.82 -8.05
N ILE A 78 12.42 2.55 -8.75
CA ILE A 78 11.68 1.28 -8.66
C ILE A 78 11.57 0.64 -10.04
N THR A 79 11.30 -0.65 -10.10
CA THR A 79 10.97 -1.34 -11.36
C THR A 79 9.45 -1.54 -11.46
N ILE A 80 8.84 -1.12 -12.56
CA ILE A 80 7.43 -1.41 -12.90
C ILE A 80 7.36 -2.44 -14.03
N GLY A 81 6.16 -2.95 -14.35
CA GLY A 81 5.95 -3.95 -15.40
C GLY A 81 6.51 -5.32 -15.03
N THR A 82 6.53 -5.64 -13.74
CA THR A 82 7.09 -6.89 -13.21
C THR A 82 6.08 -8.03 -13.12
N PHE A 83 4.79 -7.74 -13.33
CA PHE A 83 3.69 -8.70 -13.25
C PHE A 83 2.88 -8.74 -14.55
N ALA A 84 2.33 -9.91 -14.87
CA ALA A 84 1.59 -10.13 -16.11
C ALA A 84 0.22 -9.40 -16.14
N ASN A 85 -0.39 -9.16 -14.98
CA ASN A 85 -1.67 -8.49 -14.83
C ASN A 85 -1.86 -7.98 -13.39
N SER A 86 -2.92 -7.19 -13.17
CA SER A 86 -3.24 -6.62 -11.85
C SER A 86 -3.55 -7.68 -10.80
N PHE A 87 -4.14 -8.82 -11.17
CA PHE A 87 -4.42 -9.91 -10.23
C PHE A 87 -3.13 -10.53 -9.67
N ALA A 88 -2.13 -10.79 -10.52
CA ALA A 88 -0.83 -11.28 -10.07
C ALA A 88 -0.11 -10.27 -9.14
N LEU A 89 -0.24 -8.97 -9.44
CA LEU A 89 0.31 -7.91 -8.61
C LEU A 89 -0.40 -7.82 -7.24
N LEU A 90 -1.73 -7.94 -7.20
CA LEU A 90 -2.53 -7.98 -5.97
C LEU A 90 -2.15 -9.18 -5.10
N ASN A 91 -2.04 -10.37 -5.69
CA ASN A 91 -1.62 -11.57 -4.96
C ASN A 91 -0.20 -11.43 -4.39
N ALA A 92 0.69 -10.74 -5.09
CA ALA A 92 2.03 -10.47 -4.58
C ALA A 92 2.03 -9.51 -3.39
N LEU A 93 1.18 -8.48 -3.39
CA LEU A 93 0.98 -7.59 -2.24
C LEU A 93 0.47 -8.36 -1.02
N ASP A 94 -0.54 -9.20 -1.22
CA ASP A 94 -1.12 -10.03 -0.16
C ASP A 94 -0.08 -11.02 0.41
N ALA A 95 0.62 -11.74 -0.47
CA ALA A 95 1.68 -12.67 -0.07
C ALA A 95 2.84 -11.99 0.66
N ALA A 96 3.10 -10.71 0.36
CA ALA A 96 4.10 -9.88 1.04
C ALA A 96 3.60 -9.28 2.36
N GLY A 97 2.36 -9.56 2.78
CA GLY A 97 1.75 -8.99 3.98
C GLY A 97 1.47 -7.49 3.89
N CYS A 98 1.36 -6.94 2.67
CA CYS A 98 1.01 -5.54 2.45
C CYS A 98 -0.51 -5.37 2.49
N GLY A 99 -1.01 -4.59 3.45
CA GLY A 99 -2.44 -4.33 3.56
C GLY A 99 -2.96 -3.50 2.38
N ILE A 100 -4.15 -3.83 1.88
CA ILE A 100 -4.81 -3.12 0.78
C ILE A 100 -6.12 -2.53 1.31
N GLY A 101 -6.23 -1.20 1.30
CA GLY A 101 -7.46 -0.50 1.68
C GLY A 101 -8.56 -0.67 0.63
N GLY A 102 -9.83 -0.57 1.05
CA GLY A 102 -11.00 -0.84 0.18
C GLY A 102 -10.98 -0.08 -1.15
N LEU A 103 -10.80 1.24 -1.12
CA LEU A 103 -10.72 2.05 -2.35
C LEU A 103 -9.51 1.68 -3.23
N ALA A 104 -8.36 1.35 -2.63
CA ALA A 104 -7.21 0.88 -3.39
C ALA A 104 -7.50 -0.46 -4.07
N GLY A 105 -8.04 -1.43 -3.31
CA GLY A 105 -8.42 -2.74 -3.84
C GLY A 105 -9.42 -2.62 -4.98
N GLU A 106 -10.39 -1.72 -4.85
CA GLU A 106 -11.36 -1.44 -5.91
C GLU A 106 -10.67 -0.89 -7.17
N ILE A 107 -9.86 0.16 -7.06
CA ILE A 107 -9.27 0.75 -8.28
C ILE A 107 -8.25 -0.15 -8.96
N LEU A 108 -7.56 -1.02 -8.22
CA LEU A 108 -6.61 -1.98 -8.78
C LEU A 108 -7.26 -3.07 -9.64
N VAL A 109 -8.57 -3.30 -9.49
CA VAL A 109 -9.34 -4.24 -10.34
C VAL A 109 -10.15 -3.53 -11.43
N ARG A 110 -10.01 -2.20 -11.58
CA ARG A 110 -10.70 -1.46 -12.64
C ARG A 110 -10.01 -1.70 -13.98
N PRO A 111 -10.75 -1.75 -15.10
CA PRO A 111 -10.15 -1.82 -16.43
C PRO A 111 -9.20 -0.65 -16.75
N ALA A 112 -9.42 0.51 -16.14
CA ALA A 112 -8.55 1.68 -16.28
C ALA A 112 -7.21 1.53 -15.54
N PHE A 113 -7.09 0.61 -14.59
CA PHE A 113 -5.81 0.27 -13.98
C PHE A 113 -5.06 -0.71 -14.88
N THR A 114 -3.92 -0.28 -15.40
CA THR A 114 -3.06 -1.10 -16.26
C THR A 114 -1.72 -1.37 -15.59
N VAL A 115 -1.13 -2.51 -15.92
CA VAL A 115 0.24 -2.86 -15.58
C VAL A 115 1.09 -2.84 -16.84
N GLY A 116 2.33 -2.38 -16.73
CA GLY A 116 3.28 -2.38 -17.83
C GLY A 116 3.59 -3.81 -18.29
N THR A 117 3.71 -4.00 -19.59
CA THR A 117 4.11 -5.29 -20.19
C THR A 117 5.63 -5.45 -20.28
N THR A 118 6.37 -4.34 -20.09
CA THR A 118 7.83 -4.29 -20.17
C THR A 118 8.41 -3.78 -18.86
N LYS A 119 9.35 -4.53 -18.30
CA LYS A 119 10.08 -4.12 -17.10
C LYS A 119 10.84 -2.84 -17.35
N THR A 120 10.54 -1.81 -16.58
CA THR A 120 11.14 -0.48 -16.74
C THR A 120 11.49 0.11 -15.38
N ASN A 121 12.67 0.72 -15.27
CA ASN A 121 13.06 1.47 -14.08
C ASN A 121 12.46 2.88 -14.14
N VAL A 122 11.82 3.28 -13.04
CA VAL A 122 11.16 4.58 -12.88
C VAL A 122 11.82 5.30 -11.71
N GLU A 123 12.32 6.51 -11.98
CA GLU A 123 12.81 7.43 -10.96
C GLU A 123 11.64 8.21 -10.36
N LEU A 124 11.56 8.22 -9.03
CA LEU A 124 10.54 8.92 -8.27
C LEU A 124 11.14 10.10 -7.53
N PHE A 125 10.42 11.22 -7.53
CA PHE A 125 10.79 12.47 -6.89
C PHE A 125 9.77 12.79 -5.80
N ALA A 126 10.25 12.91 -4.57
CA ALA A 126 9.39 13.19 -3.42
C ALA A 126 9.35 14.70 -3.16
N VAL A 127 8.18 15.31 -3.30
CA VAL A 127 7.97 16.76 -3.13
C VAL A 127 6.65 17.01 -2.42
N SER A 128 6.65 17.88 -1.42
CA SER A 128 5.44 18.34 -0.73
C SER A 128 4.79 19.52 -1.46
N ALA A 129 3.49 19.73 -1.26
CA ALA A 129 2.83 20.92 -1.79
C ALA A 129 3.44 22.21 -1.21
N ALA A 130 3.89 22.21 0.03
CA ALA A 130 4.63 23.34 0.59
C ALA A 130 5.93 23.65 -0.17
N GLU A 131 6.69 22.62 -0.57
CA GLU A 131 7.88 22.76 -1.43
C GLU A 131 7.54 23.24 -2.85
N LEU A 132 6.32 22.98 -3.35
CA LEU A 132 5.82 23.51 -4.64
C LEU A 132 5.39 24.98 -4.58
N GLY A 133 5.29 25.56 -3.37
CA GLY A 133 4.98 26.97 -3.14
C GLY A 133 3.62 27.26 -2.52
N PHE A 134 2.85 26.25 -2.10
CA PHE A 134 1.59 26.45 -1.39
C PHE A 134 1.85 26.83 0.08
N GLN A 135 1.24 27.92 0.53
CA GLN A 135 1.50 28.50 1.87
C GLN A 135 0.30 28.39 2.83
N THR A 136 -0.85 27.93 2.32
CA THR A 136 -2.06 27.62 3.10
C THR A 136 -1.92 26.27 3.82
N ASP A 137 -2.86 25.93 4.70
CA ASP A 137 -2.85 24.61 5.39
C ASP A 137 -3.13 23.45 4.43
N THR A 138 -4.00 23.69 3.44
CA THR A 138 -4.36 22.75 2.37
C THR A 138 -4.31 23.42 1.00
N ALA A 139 -4.24 22.62 -0.06
CA ALA A 139 -4.41 23.08 -1.43
C ALA A 139 -5.20 22.06 -2.26
N PRO A 140 -5.98 22.50 -3.26
CA PRO A 140 -6.68 21.61 -4.19
C PRO A 140 -5.70 20.70 -4.94
N LEU A 141 -6.07 19.43 -5.10
CA LEU A 141 -5.26 18.44 -5.81
C LEU A 141 -4.90 18.89 -7.24
N ALA A 142 -5.86 19.48 -7.96
CA ALA A 142 -5.63 19.97 -9.32
C ALA A 142 -4.57 21.07 -9.37
N ASP A 143 -4.56 21.99 -8.40
CA ASP A 143 -3.57 23.06 -8.33
C ASP A 143 -2.18 22.51 -8.03
N ILE A 144 -2.09 21.51 -7.14
CA ILE A 144 -0.83 20.82 -6.84
C ILE A 144 -0.27 20.17 -8.11
N TYR A 145 -1.11 19.47 -8.88
CA TYR A 145 -0.70 18.81 -10.12
C TYR A 145 -0.27 19.82 -11.18
N ALA A 146 -1.07 20.87 -11.41
CA ALA A 146 -0.75 21.92 -12.35
C ALA A 146 0.60 22.59 -12.00
N ARG A 147 0.82 22.86 -10.71
CA ARG A 147 2.08 23.44 -10.24
C ARG A 147 3.27 22.49 -10.42
N ALA A 148 3.10 21.21 -10.11
CA ALA A 148 4.15 20.21 -10.31
C ALA A 148 4.53 20.09 -11.80
N GLN A 149 3.53 20.06 -12.69
CA GLN A 149 3.74 20.01 -14.14
C GLN A 149 4.45 21.25 -14.67
N GLN A 150 4.07 22.46 -14.23
CA GLN A 150 4.79 23.71 -14.58
C GLN A 150 6.27 23.68 -14.19
N LEU A 151 6.63 22.95 -13.14
CA LEU A 151 8.00 22.81 -12.67
C LEU A 151 8.75 21.66 -13.37
N GLY A 152 8.11 20.92 -14.28
CA GLY A 152 8.70 19.84 -15.06
C GLY A 152 8.55 18.45 -14.45
N PHE A 153 7.68 18.27 -13.46
CA PHE A 153 7.28 16.95 -12.99
C PHE A 153 6.21 16.35 -13.90
N GLY A 154 6.24 15.04 -14.07
CA GLY A 154 5.18 14.28 -14.72
C GLY A 154 4.36 13.50 -13.69
N LEU A 155 3.13 13.15 -14.06
CA LEU A 155 2.33 12.19 -13.29
C LEU A 155 2.84 10.77 -13.56
N ALA A 156 2.94 9.98 -12.50
CA ALA A 156 3.29 8.59 -12.51
C ALA A 156 2.12 7.71 -13.02
N ALA A 157 2.46 6.57 -13.61
CA ALA A 157 1.47 5.52 -13.86
C ALA A 157 0.92 4.99 -12.52
N ALA A 158 -0.36 4.62 -12.49
CA ALA A 158 -1.02 4.08 -11.29
C ALA A 158 -0.28 2.87 -10.68
N GLU A 159 0.32 2.03 -11.54
CA GLU A 159 1.12 0.86 -11.16
C GLU A 159 2.29 1.20 -10.23
N VAL A 160 2.80 2.44 -10.24
CA VAL A 160 3.89 2.87 -9.36
C VAL A 160 3.56 2.64 -7.88
N ALA A 161 2.31 2.84 -7.46
CA ALA A 161 1.93 2.69 -6.06
C ALA A 161 2.08 1.25 -5.53
N PRO A 162 1.44 0.23 -6.14
CA PRO A 162 1.61 -1.16 -5.72
C PRO A 162 3.05 -1.68 -5.94
N GLN A 163 3.74 -1.28 -7.01
CA GLN A 163 5.13 -1.68 -7.24
C GLN A 163 6.08 -1.09 -6.19
N LEU A 164 5.91 0.18 -5.83
CA LEU A 164 6.67 0.83 -4.77
C LEU A 164 6.42 0.11 -3.44
N ARG A 165 5.16 -0.23 -3.14
CA ARG A 165 4.83 -0.91 -1.90
C ARG A 165 5.58 -2.24 -1.76
N LEU A 166 5.71 -3.00 -2.85
CA LEU A 166 6.48 -4.24 -2.94
C LEU A 166 8.01 -4.08 -2.95
N GLN A 167 8.52 -2.85 -3.08
CA GLN A 167 9.96 -2.59 -3.21
C GLN A 167 10.50 -1.69 -2.10
N TYR A 168 9.66 -1.31 -1.13
CA TYR A 168 10.01 -0.38 -0.07
C TYR A 168 9.54 -0.87 1.31
N PHE A 169 10.06 -2.01 1.78
CA PHE A 169 9.63 -2.62 3.04
C PHE A 169 10.15 -1.91 4.30
N ASP A 170 11.24 -1.17 4.18
CA ASP A 170 11.89 -0.41 5.25
C ASP A 170 11.32 1.02 5.40
N GLN A 171 10.11 1.27 4.89
CA GLN A 171 9.46 2.57 4.98
C GLN A 171 9.28 3.00 6.46
N PRO A 172 9.84 4.15 6.88
CA PRO A 172 9.51 4.74 8.18
C PRO A 172 8.03 5.12 8.27
N MET A 173 7.50 5.31 9.48
CA MET A 173 6.11 5.78 9.64
C MET A 173 5.88 7.09 8.87
N GLY A 174 4.81 7.11 8.07
CA GLY A 174 4.50 8.22 7.17
C GLY A 174 3.77 7.75 5.91
N GLU A 175 3.45 8.70 5.04
CA GLU A 175 2.70 8.46 3.80
C GLU A 175 3.33 9.18 2.60
N PHE A 176 3.14 8.58 1.43
CA PHE A 176 3.48 9.15 0.15
C PHE A 176 2.27 9.03 -0.79
N VAL A 177 1.76 10.18 -1.23
CA VAL A 177 0.70 10.25 -2.23
C VAL A 177 1.32 10.05 -3.61
N ILE A 178 0.77 9.20 -4.46
CA ILE A 178 1.26 9.08 -5.83
C ILE A 178 0.63 10.19 -6.67
N GLY A 179 1.47 11.01 -7.30
CA GLY A 179 1.02 11.97 -8.29
C GLY A 179 0.66 11.22 -9.56
N MET A 180 -0.56 10.73 -9.65
CA MET A 180 -1.09 9.91 -10.76
C MET A 180 -2.41 10.49 -11.25
N GLU A 181 -2.77 10.16 -12.49
CA GLU A 181 -4.14 10.35 -12.97
C GLU A 181 -5.12 9.54 -12.11
N PRO A 182 -6.20 10.14 -11.58
CA PRO A 182 -7.18 9.42 -10.77
C PRO A 182 -7.89 8.34 -11.56
N ILE A 183 -8.15 7.20 -10.91
CA ILE A 183 -8.97 6.12 -11.47
C ILE A 183 -10.34 6.17 -10.82
N LYS A 184 -11.39 6.13 -11.64
CA LYS A 184 -12.76 6.12 -11.13
C LYS A 184 -13.14 4.76 -10.56
N THR A 185 -13.81 4.76 -9.42
CA THR A 185 -14.55 3.64 -8.83
C THR A 185 -15.65 3.13 -9.79
N TRP A 186 -16.39 2.11 -9.37
CA TRP A 186 -17.60 1.66 -10.08
C TRP A 186 -18.71 2.71 -10.06
N THR A 187 -18.79 3.50 -8.98
CA THR A 187 -19.77 4.58 -8.78
C THR A 187 -19.33 5.93 -9.35
N GLY A 188 -18.08 6.04 -9.80
CA GLY A 188 -17.58 7.16 -10.59
C GLY A 188 -16.71 8.15 -9.82
N GLU A 189 -16.53 7.96 -8.51
CA GLU A 189 -15.64 8.78 -7.69
C GLU A 189 -14.18 8.57 -8.13
N PRO A 190 -13.42 9.65 -8.37
CA PRO A 190 -12.00 9.56 -8.69
C PRO A 190 -11.20 9.18 -7.44
N VAL A 191 -10.25 8.25 -7.58
CA VAL A 191 -9.38 7.80 -6.49
C VAL A 191 -7.92 7.84 -6.94
N ILE A 192 -7.06 8.33 -6.05
CA ILE A 192 -5.60 8.25 -6.16
C ILE A 192 -5.03 7.31 -5.09
N LEU A 193 -3.81 6.80 -5.32
CA LEU A 193 -3.17 5.84 -4.44
C LEU A 193 -2.17 6.51 -3.49
N THR A 194 -2.09 6.00 -2.27
CA THR A 194 -1.11 6.40 -1.25
C THR A 194 -0.41 5.17 -0.70
N VAL A 195 0.92 5.22 -0.63
CA VAL A 195 1.78 4.21 -0.01
C VAL A 195 2.13 4.68 1.39
N ALA A 196 1.72 3.93 2.41
CA ALA A 196 1.85 4.37 3.80
C ALA A 196 2.39 3.27 4.72
N ASN A 197 3.02 3.71 5.80
CA ASN A 197 3.28 2.93 7.00
C ASN A 197 2.60 3.62 8.19
N GLY A 198 1.51 3.03 8.68
CA GLY A 198 0.74 3.56 9.82
C GLY A 198 1.25 3.12 11.19
N GLY A 199 2.33 2.34 11.26
CA GLY A 199 2.86 1.75 12.50
C GLY A 199 2.25 0.40 12.88
N ALA A 200 1.14 0.00 12.24
CA ALA A 200 0.54 -1.33 12.34
C ALA A 200 0.91 -2.26 11.16
N GLY A 201 1.57 -1.71 10.13
CA GLY A 201 1.92 -2.44 8.92
C GLY A 201 2.11 -1.50 7.72
N LEU A 202 2.59 -2.10 6.64
CA LEU A 202 2.73 -1.44 5.34
C LEU A 202 1.42 -1.57 4.57
N VAL A 203 0.89 -0.45 4.10
CA VAL A 203 -0.40 -0.41 3.44
C VAL A 203 -0.36 0.36 2.12
N LEU A 204 -1.25 -0.02 1.23
CA LEU A 204 -1.65 0.72 0.04
C LEU A 204 -3.11 1.13 0.22
N ILE A 205 -3.40 2.43 0.21
CA ILE A 205 -4.75 2.96 0.43
C ILE A 205 -5.17 3.89 -0.71
N GLY A 206 -6.49 3.96 -0.94
CA GLY A 206 -7.08 4.94 -1.85
C GLY A 206 -7.45 6.20 -1.08
N ARG A 207 -7.31 7.35 -1.73
CA ARG A 207 -7.77 8.68 -1.27
C ARG A 207 -8.65 9.29 -2.35
N ASP A 208 -9.53 10.20 -1.93
CA ASP A 208 -10.24 11.09 -2.85
C ASP A 208 -9.26 11.74 -3.86
N GLY A 209 -9.51 11.48 -5.14
CA GLY A 209 -8.75 11.99 -6.27
C GLY A 209 -9.47 13.11 -7.01
N SER A 210 -10.51 13.71 -6.40
CA SER A 210 -11.25 14.81 -6.99
C SER A 210 -10.36 16.04 -7.16
N ALA A 211 -10.61 16.82 -8.20
CA ALA A 211 -9.81 18.00 -8.53
C ALA A 211 -9.77 19.03 -7.38
N ASP A 212 -10.88 19.14 -6.65
CA ASP A 212 -11.13 20.00 -5.50
C ASP A 212 -10.82 19.33 -4.15
N ALA A 213 -10.27 18.10 -4.15
CA ALA A 213 -9.86 17.44 -2.93
C ALA A 213 -8.79 18.28 -2.22
N GLU A 214 -9.07 18.70 -0.99
CA GLU A 214 -8.17 19.52 -0.18
C GLU A 214 -7.06 18.66 0.43
N ILE A 215 -5.83 18.88 -0.03
CA ILE A 215 -4.66 18.11 0.41
C ILE A 215 -3.83 18.94 1.38
N PRO A 216 -3.50 18.43 2.58
CA PRO A 216 -2.60 19.12 3.50
C PRO A 216 -1.27 19.43 2.82
N VAL A 217 -0.76 20.66 2.95
CA VAL A 217 0.44 21.07 2.19
C VAL A 217 1.71 20.32 2.59
N ALA A 218 1.71 19.73 3.78
CA ALA A 218 2.78 18.86 4.28
C ALA A 218 2.79 17.47 3.61
N SER A 219 1.72 17.08 2.90
CA SER A 219 1.64 15.79 2.20
C SER A 219 2.72 15.71 1.13
N ARG A 220 3.48 14.62 1.13
CA ARG A 220 4.54 14.38 0.14
C ARG A 220 3.98 13.57 -1.03
N PHE A 221 4.12 14.13 -2.22
CA PHE A 221 3.79 13.47 -3.47
C PHE A 221 5.02 12.80 -4.07
N LEU A 222 4.80 11.67 -4.74
CA LEU A 222 5.77 11.02 -5.60
C LEU A 222 5.40 11.28 -7.05
N PHE A 223 6.23 12.05 -7.73
CA PHE A 223 6.14 12.34 -9.16
C PHE A 223 7.24 11.62 -9.94
N VAL A 224 7.09 11.59 -11.26
CA VAL A 224 8.17 11.25 -12.19
C VAL A 224 8.70 12.53 -12.84
N ARG A 225 9.76 12.42 -13.63
CA ARG A 225 10.22 13.54 -14.47
C ARG A 225 9.32 13.64 -15.70
N SER A 226 8.94 14.86 -16.09
CA SER A 226 8.23 15.05 -17.35
C SER A 226 9.16 14.70 -18.51
N ASN A 227 8.67 13.87 -19.44
CA ASN A 227 9.35 13.58 -20.69
C ASN A 227 9.15 14.70 -21.74
N GLU A 228 8.55 15.84 -21.40
CA GLU A 228 8.39 16.96 -22.35
C GLU A 228 9.70 17.45 -22.96
N ALA A 229 10.83 17.38 -22.24
CA ALA A 229 12.14 17.67 -22.83
C ALA A 229 12.59 16.61 -23.86
N ALA A 230 12.18 15.35 -23.70
CA ALA A 230 12.41 14.28 -24.66
C ALA A 230 11.44 14.37 -25.86
N LEU A 231 10.18 14.75 -25.62
CA LEU A 231 9.18 15.03 -26.65
C LEU A 231 9.55 16.27 -27.48
N ALA A 232 10.03 17.35 -26.86
CA ALA A 232 10.48 18.56 -27.55
C ALA A 232 11.72 18.31 -28.43
N LYS A 233 12.65 17.44 -27.98
CA LYS A 233 13.80 16.99 -28.79
C LYS A 233 13.38 16.06 -29.93
N ALA A 234 12.38 15.19 -29.74
CA ALA A 234 11.86 14.34 -30.80
C ALA A 234 11.15 15.15 -31.90
N VAL A 235 10.48 16.25 -31.54
CA VAL A 235 9.81 17.16 -32.50
C VAL A 235 10.80 18.06 -33.27
N HIS A 236 11.94 18.42 -32.67
CA HIS A 236 12.97 19.25 -33.33
C HIS A 236 14.06 18.43 -34.06
N GLY A 237 14.11 17.11 -33.88
CA GLY A 237 15.09 16.22 -34.52
C GLY A 237 14.66 15.64 -35.88
N SER A 238 13.54 16.11 -36.43
CA SER A 238 12.94 15.64 -37.68
C SER A 238 12.87 16.73 -38.77
N GLN A 239 13.84 17.64 -38.82
CA GLN A 239 14.05 18.58 -39.94
C GLN A 239 15.39 18.33 -40.63
#